data_AF-U1GK16-F1
#
_entry.id   AF-U1GK16-F1
#
_cell.length_a   1.000
_cell.length_b   1.000
_cell.length_c   1.000
_cell.angle_alpha   90.00
_cell.angle_beta   90.00
_cell.angle_gamma   90.00
#
_symmetry.space_group_name_H-M   'P 1'
#
loop_
_entity.id
_entity.type
_entity.pdbx_description
1 polymer ?
#
loop_
_entity_poly.entity_id
_entity_poly.type
_entity_poly.pdbx_seq_one_letter_code
_entity_poly.pdbx_strand_id
1 'polypeptide(L)'
;MSAVRLWLKNRMAVCQLVVTCVFSMVCALTDPTGVTVPAVFGSMGTVVVMANLFGLVLAVLYSVGLSRAEPDVEYRSSRPVGWWDAALGAIIVLLMIPGLWGGRSSASVVRDVPVLMGLTMLASRWVPRTLASLPAIGFFFVCLLAGRQTEGADAWWNWVVADPSGTVSLGWAGTSMVLGVLAMGLPRRGTAPQA
;
A
#
# COMPACT_ATOMS: atom_id res chain seq x y z
N MET A 1 -5.21 -27.69 13.90
CA MET A 1 -5.19 -26.67 12.82
C MET A 1 -3.77 -26.14 12.68
N SER A 2 -3.22 -26.02 11.47
CA SER A 2 -1.85 -25.49 11.29
C SER A 2 -1.76 -24.02 11.73
N ALA A 3 -0.60 -23.61 12.26
CA ALA A 3 -0.36 -22.24 12.73
C ALA A 3 -0.64 -21.19 11.63
N VAL A 4 -0.31 -21.52 10.38
CA VAL A 4 -0.57 -20.69 9.20
C VAL A 4 -2.07 -20.50 8.95
N ARG A 5 -2.89 -21.54 9.12
CA ARG A 5 -4.34 -21.45 8.91
C ARG A 5 -5.02 -20.53 9.92
N LEU A 6 -4.56 -20.57 11.18
CA LEU A 6 -5.03 -19.67 12.23
C LEU A 6 -4.60 -18.22 11.96
N TRP A 7 -3.35 -18.02 11.55
CA TRP A 7 -2.84 -16.70 11.17
C TRP A 7 -3.61 -16.12 9.98
N LEU A 8 -3.82 -16.89 8.90
CA LEU A 8 -4.61 -16.49 7.73
C LEU A 8 -6.02 -16.04 8.12
N LYS A 9 -6.67 -16.79 9.01
CA LYS A 9 -8.02 -16.47 9.51
C LYS A 9 -8.00 -15.19 10.35
N ASN A 10 -7.04 -15.03 11.24
CA ASN A 10 -6.95 -13.85 12.10
C ASN A 10 -6.71 -12.56 11.28
N ARG A 11 -5.80 -12.62 10.31
CA ARG A 11 -5.44 -11.48 9.46
C ARG A 11 -6.48 -11.13 8.39
N MET A 12 -7.57 -11.90 8.27
CA MET A 12 -8.51 -11.80 7.15
C MET A 12 -7.80 -11.92 5.79
N ALA A 13 -6.72 -12.71 5.73
CA ALA A 13 -5.83 -12.75 4.57
C ALA A 13 -6.59 -13.16 3.30
N VAL A 14 -7.51 -14.13 3.39
CA VAL A 14 -8.36 -14.54 2.25
C VAL A 14 -9.19 -13.37 1.72
N CYS A 15 -9.77 -12.55 2.60
CA CYS A 15 -10.54 -11.38 2.20
C CYS A 15 -9.65 -10.34 1.49
N GLN A 16 -8.46 -10.06 2.04
CA GLN A 16 -7.50 -9.16 1.42
C GLN A 16 -7.09 -9.63 0.02
N LEU A 17 -6.78 -10.92 -0.14
CA LEU A 17 -6.40 -11.50 -1.43
C LEU A 17 -7.56 -11.47 -2.44
N VAL A 18 -8.78 -11.81 -2.02
CA VAL A 18 -9.97 -11.74 -2.89
C VAL A 18 -10.22 -10.31 -3.37
N VAL A 19 -10.18 -9.33 -2.48
CA VAL A 19 -10.34 -7.91 -2.84
C VAL A 19 -9.23 -7.47 -3.79
N THR A 20 -7.99 -7.88 -3.54
CA THR A 20 -6.85 -7.59 -4.42
C THR A 20 -7.07 -8.15 -5.83
N CYS A 21 -7.50 -9.42 -5.94
CA CYS A 21 -7.80 -10.03 -7.23
C CYS A 21 -8.93 -9.30 -7.97
N VAL A 22 -10.00 -8.93 -7.25
CA VAL A 22 -11.12 -8.17 -7.84
C VAL A 22 -10.64 -6.83 -8.37
N PHE A 23 -9.91 -6.06 -7.56
CA PHE A 23 -9.35 -4.77 -7.99
C PHE A 23 -8.37 -4.92 -9.15
N SER A 24 -7.51 -5.94 -9.14
CA SER A 24 -6.58 -6.19 -10.25
C SER A 24 -7.34 -6.54 -11.53
N MET A 25 -8.41 -7.33 -11.44
CA MET A 25 -9.26 -7.69 -12.58
C MET A 25 -9.99 -6.47 -13.12
N VAL A 26 -10.55 -5.62 -12.24
CA VAL A 26 -11.18 -4.35 -12.64
C VAL A 26 -10.16 -3.49 -13.38
N CYS A 27 -8.96 -3.28 -12.81
CA CYS A 27 -7.89 -2.52 -13.44
C CYS A 27 -7.45 -3.09 -14.79
N ALA A 28 -7.47 -4.42 -14.97
CA ALA A 28 -7.10 -5.07 -16.23
C ALA A 28 -8.19 -4.97 -17.31
N LEU A 29 -9.46 -4.89 -16.91
CA LEU A 29 -10.61 -4.91 -17.82
C LEU A 29 -11.16 -3.52 -18.18
N THR A 30 -10.92 -2.52 -17.34
CA THR A 30 -11.30 -1.14 -17.64
C THR A 30 -10.12 -0.43 -18.31
N ASP A 31 -10.17 -0.26 -19.63
CA ASP A 31 -9.27 0.63 -20.38
C ASP A 31 -9.97 1.98 -20.59
N PRO A 32 -9.71 3.01 -19.77
CA PRO A 32 -10.16 4.35 -20.07
C PRO A 32 -9.19 4.96 -21.09
N THR A 33 -9.41 4.72 -22.37
CA THR A 33 -8.80 5.55 -23.42
C THR A 33 -9.36 6.97 -23.28
N GLY A 34 -8.66 7.79 -22.51
CA GLY A 34 -9.03 9.18 -22.28
C GLY A 34 -8.39 9.69 -20.99
N VAL A 35 -7.44 10.60 -21.16
CA VAL A 35 -6.72 11.34 -20.11
C VAL A 35 -5.49 10.63 -19.54
N THR A 36 -4.35 10.91 -20.19
CA THR A 36 -3.02 10.85 -19.58
C THR A 36 -2.97 11.79 -18.37
N VAL A 37 -2.70 11.28 -17.16
CA VAL A 37 -2.24 12.12 -16.05
C VAL A 37 -1.04 11.45 -15.36
N PRO A 38 0.05 12.20 -15.11
CA PRO A 38 1.20 11.68 -14.38
C PRO A 38 0.81 11.42 -12.94
N ALA A 39 1.33 10.34 -12.39
CA ALA A 39 0.97 9.89 -11.07
C ALA A 39 2.11 10.15 -10.09
N VAL A 40 1.74 10.35 -8.82
CA VAL A 40 2.54 10.83 -7.67
C VAL A 40 2.83 12.35 -7.67
N PHE A 41 2.65 13.06 -8.78
CA PHE A 41 2.72 14.52 -8.86
C PHE A 41 1.61 15.10 -9.73
N GLY A 42 0.63 15.73 -9.08
CA GLY A 42 -0.50 16.38 -9.74
C GLY A 42 -1.67 15.45 -10.09
N SER A 43 -2.55 15.19 -9.13
CA SER A 43 -3.84 14.54 -9.40
C SER A 43 -4.83 15.52 -10.04
N MET A 44 -5.28 15.26 -11.28
CA MET A 44 -6.48 15.85 -11.89
C MET A 44 -7.41 14.77 -12.45
N GLY A 45 -8.72 14.95 -12.26
CA GLY A 45 -9.78 14.12 -12.83
C GLY A 45 -10.44 13.17 -11.82
N THR A 46 -11.77 13.16 -11.75
CA THR A 46 -12.60 12.29 -10.90
C THR A 46 -12.33 10.79 -11.11
N VAL A 47 -11.90 10.41 -12.31
CA VAL A 47 -11.56 9.01 -12.67
C VAL A 47 -10.23 8.56 -12.03
N VAL A 48 -9.26 9.48 -11.88
CA VAL A 48 -7.93 9.18 -11.32
C VAL A 48 -7.99 9.02 -9.79
N VAL A 49 -8.86 9.78 -9.12
CA VAL A 49 -9.15 9.62 -7.69
C VAL A 49 -9.70 8.23 -7.39
N MET A 50 -10.57 7.70 -8.27
CA MET A 50 -11.13 6.35 -8.12
C MET A 50 -10.07 5.25 -8.26
N ALA A 51 -9.09 5.46 -9.14
CA ALA A 51 -7.99 4.51 -9.35
C ALA A 51 -7.07 4.42 -8.11
N ASN A 52 -6.72 5.56 -7.51
CA ASN A 52 -5.89 5.61 -6.31
C ASN A 52 -6.63 5.15 -5.03
N LEU A 53 -7.96 5.17 -5.03
CA LEU A 53 -8.77 4.62 -3.93
C LEU A 53 -8.56 3.11 -3.76
N PHE A 54 -8.26 2.35 -4.83
CA PHE A 54 -7.98 0.92 -4.71
C PHE A 54 -6.73 0.64 -3.86
N GLY A 55 -5.64 1.36 -4.11
CA GLY A 55 -4.42 1.25 -3.30
C GLY A 55 -4.67 1.63 -1.84
N LEU A 56 -5.46 2.69 -1.60
CA LEU A 56 -5.81 3.12 -0.26
C LEU A 56 -6.65 2.07 0.49
N VAL A 57 -7.68 1.52 -0.17
CA VAL A 57 -8.53 0.47 0.41
C VAL A 57 -7.69 -0.75 0.78
N LEU A 58 -6.76 -1.18 -0.08
CA LEU A 58 -5.85 -2.29 0.22
C LEU A 58 -4.94 -1.98 1.41
N ALA A 59 -4.38 -0.77 1.49
CA ALA A 59 -3.56 -0.35 2.63
C ALA A 59 -4.36 -0.32 3.96
N VAL A 60 -5.61 0.15 3.92
CA VAL A 60 -6.50 0.15 5.09
C VAL A 60 -6.88 -1.27 5.50
N LEU A 61 -7.29 -2.12 4.55
CA LEU A 61 -7.62 -3.53 4.82
C LEU A 61 -6.41 -4.28 5.40
N TYR A 62 -5.22 -4.02 4.87
CA TYR A 62 -3.98 -4.58 5.40
C TYR A 62 -3.72 -4.11 6.84
N SER A 63 -3.87 -2.81 7.12
CA SER A 63 -3.74 -2.26 8.49
C SER A 63 -4.76 -2.85 9.46
N VAL A 64 -6.00 -3.09 9.03
CA VAL A 64 -7.03 -3.78 9.84
C VAL A 64 -6.63 -5.24 10.10
N GLY A 65 -6.04 -5.92 9.10
CA GLY A 65 -5.46 -7.24 9.29
C GLY A 65 -4.36 -7.24 10.35
N LEU A 66 -3.45 -6.26 10.27
CA LEU A 66 -2.40 -6.06 11.27
C LEU A 66 -2.98 -5.73 12.65
N SER A 67 -4.05 -4.94 12.77
CA SER A 67 -4.58 -4.55 14.08
C SER A 67 -5.22 -5.69 14.87
N ARG A 68 -5.61 -6.78 14.21
CA ARG A 68 -6.13 -8.01 14.84
C ARG A 68 -5.07 -8.87 15.51
N ALA A 69 -3.82 -8.45 15.40
CA ALA A 69 -2.67 -9.12 15.96
C ALA A 69 -2.49 -8.75 17.43
N GLU A 70 -2.56 -9.73 18.33
CA GLU A 70 -2.22 -9.55 19.75
C GLU A 70 -0.69 -9.52 19.92
N PRO A 71 -0.08 -8.34 20.17
CA PRO A 71 1.37 -8.19 20.15
C PRO A 71 2.07 -9.00 21.26
N ASP A 72 1.43 -9.09 22.43
CA ASP A 72 2.00 -9.76 23.61
C ASP A 72 2.09 -11.28 23.43
N VAL A 73 1.09 -11.87 22.78
CA VAL A 73 1.05 -13.31 22.48
C VAL A 73 1.99 -13.63 21.31
N GLU A 74 2.03 -12.77 20.30
CA GLU A 74 2.92 -12.93 19.14
C GLU A 74 4.41 -12.75 19.51
N TYR A 75 4.75 -11.86 20.45
CA TYR A 75 6.12 -11.67 20.91
C TYR A 75 6.64 -12.88 21.70
N ARG A 76 5.77 -13.54 22.47
CA ARG A 76 6.12 -14.76 23.22
C ARG A 76 6.14 -16.01 22.35
N SER A 77 5.57 -15.94 21.15
CA SER A 77 5.59 -17.03 20.19
C SER A 77 6.87 -16.96 19.37
N SER A 78 7.68 -18.03 19.34
CA SER A 78 8.88 -18.12 18.48
C SER A 78 8.56 -18.16 16.97
N ARG A 79 7.36 -17.76 16.56
CA ARG A 79 6.88 -17.81 15.17
C ARG A 79 7.29 -16.53 14.45
N PRO A 80 7.72 -16.62 13.18
CA PRO A 80 8.13 -15.45 12.39
C PRO A 80 6.92 -14.68 11.83
N VAL A 81 6.00 -14.24 12.70
CA VAL A 81 4.72 -13.62 12.31
C VAL A 81 4.93 -12.32 11.53
N GLY A 82 5.97 -11.53 11.88
CA GLY A 82 6.33 -10.31 11.14
C GLY A 82 6.69 -10.59 9.67
N TRP A 83 7.39 -11.69 9.40
CA TRP A 83 7.71 -12.10 8.03
C TRP A 83 6.49 -12.62 7.27
N TRP A 84 5.54 -13.28 7.95
CA TRP A 84 4.28 -13.68 7.33
C TRP A 84 3.42 -12.47 6.96
N ASP A 85 3.36 -11.47 7.83
CA ASP A 85 2.66 -10.21 7.57
C ASP A 85 3.33 -9.43 6.42
N ALA A 86 4.66 -9.42 6.35
CA ALA A 86 5.40 -8.84 5.22
C ALA A 86 5.15 -9.59 3.91
N ALA A 87 5.18 -10.93 3.94
CA ALA A 87 4.90 -11.77 2.79
C ALA A 87 3.48 -11.55 2.25
N LEU A 88 2.49 -11.36 3.12
CA LEU A 88 1.12 -11.05 2.70
C LEU A 88 1.06 -9.75 1.89
N GLY A 89 1.68 -8.68 2.38
CA GLY A 89 1.67 -7.42 1.65
C GLY A 89 2.48 -7.49 0.35
N ALA A 90 3.57 -8.26 0.31
CA ALA A 90 4.30 -8.55 -0.93
C ALA A 90 3.42 -9.29 -1.95
N ILE A 91 2.66 -10.30 -1.51
CA ILE A 91 1.71 -11.02 -2.37
C ILE A 91 0.61 -10.07 -2.88
N ILE A 92 0.08 -9.18 -2.05
CA ILE A 92 -0.92 -8.19 -2.47
C ILE A 92 -0.38 -7.29 -3.60
N VAL A 93 0.86 -6.81 -3.46
CA VAL A 93 1.53 -6.02 -4.51
C VAL A 93 1.72 -6.83 -5.78
N LEU A 94 2.20 -8.08 -5.67
CA LEU A 94 2.40 -8.95 -6.85
C LEU A 94 1.09 -9.28 -7.57
N LEU A 95 0.01 -9.48 -6.83
CA LEU A 95 -1.31 -9.73 -7.38
C LEU A 95 -1.92 -8.52 -8.11
N MET A 96 -1.35 -7.32 -7.94
CA MET A 96 -1.74 -6.13 -8.68
C MET A 96 -1.07 -6.00 -10.05
N ILE A 97 0.03 -6.73 -10.30
CA ILE A 97 0.77 -6.67 -11.58
C ILE A 97 -0.14 -6.93 -12.81
N PRO A 98 -1.07 -7.90 -12.79
CA PRO A 98 -2.04 -8.09 -13.88
C PRO A 98 -2.85 -6.84 -14.23
N GLY A 99 -3.07 -5.93 -13.28
CA GLY A 99 -3.76 -4.66 -13.51
C GLY A 99 -3.08 -3.79 -14.58
N LEU A 100 -1.80 -4.00 -14.87
CA LEU A 100 -1.08 -3.31 -15.95
C LEU A 100 -1.64 -3.60 -17.34
N TRP A 101 -2.42 -4.67 -17.53
CA TRP A 101 -3.04 -4.98 -18.82
C TRP A 101 -4.11 -3.97 -19.25
N GLY A 102 -4.70 -3.20 -18.31
CA GLY A 102 -5.73 -2.20 -18.64
C GLY A 102 -5.20 -0.83 -19.03
N GLY A 103 -3.94 -0.73 -19.45
CA GLY A 103 -3.39 0.48 -20.06
C GLY A 103 -2.67 1.44 -19.10
N ARG A 104 -2.37 2.65 -19.59
CA ARG A 104 -1.48 3.62 -18.93
C ARG A 104 -2.04 4.16 -17.61
N SER A 105 -3.36 4.32 -17.50
CA SER A 105 -4.02 4.74 -16.27
C SER A 105 -3.92 3.71 -15.16
N SER A 106 -3.90 2.41 -15.49
CA SER A 106 -3.78 1.34 -14.50
C SER A 106 -2.35 1.22 -13.97
N ALA A 107 -1.34 1.69 -14.72
CA ALA A 107 0.05 1.72 -14.28
C ALA A 107 0.29 2.59 -13.03
N SER A 108 -0.46 3.68 -12.87
CA SER A 108 -0.36 4.49 -11.64
C SER A 108 -0.87 3.74 -10.42
N VAL A 109 -1.97 3.00 -10.55
CA VAL A 109 -2.57 2.22 -9.46
C VAL A 109 -1.61 1.13 -9.01
N VAL A 110 -1.08 0.35 -9.95
CA VAL A 110 -0.16 -0.76 -9.67
C VAL A 110 1.11 -0.25 -8.98
N ARG A 111 1.57 0.97 -9.30
CA ARG A 111 2.70 1.61 -8.65
C ARG A 111 2.35 2.20 -7.27
N ASP A 112 1.17 2.75 -7.08
CA ASP A 112 0.81 3.43 -5.81
C ASP A 112 0.47 2.44 -4.70
N VAL A 113 -0.01 1.24 -5.05
CA VAL A 113 -0.23 0.13 -4.10
C VAL A 113 1.01 -0.19 -3.26
N PRO A 114 2.21 -0.48 -3.82
CA PRO A 114 3.42 -0.72 -3.03
C PRO A 114 3.92 0.50 -2.24
N VAL A 115 3.62 1.72 -2.69
CA VAL A 115 3.94 2.94 -1.92
C VAL A 115 3.09 3.02 -0.65
N LEU A 116 1.77 2.91 -0.79
CA LEU A 116 0.84 2.97 0.34
C LEU A 116 1.00 1.78 1.28
N MET A 117 1.25 0.59 0.73
CA MET A 117 1.51 -0.62 1.50
C MET A 117 2.83 -0.52 2.26
N GLY A 118 3.91 -0.09 1.61
CA GLY A 118 5.21 0.13 2.23
C GLY A 118 5.15 1.17 3.35
N LEU A 119 4.45 2.29 3.14
CA LEU A 119 4.20 3.29 4.18
C LEU A 119 3.42 2.72 5.36
N THR A 120 2.39 1.92 5.11
CA THR A 120 1.58 1.30 6.18
C THR A 120 2.41 0.31 7.01
N MET A 121 3.21 -0.52 6.35
CA MET A 121 4.14 -1.44 7.02
C MET A 121 5.16 -0.69 7.87
N LEU A 122 5.78 0.34 7.29
CA LEU A 122 6.79 1.15 7.94
C LEU A 122 6.19 1.91 9.15
N ALA A 123 5.03 2.54 8.96
CA ALA A 123 4.32 3.27 10.01
C ALA A 123 3.91 2.37 11.19
N SER A 124 3.55 1.12 10.90
CA SER A 124 3.22 0.13 11.93
C SER A 124 4.37 -0.10 12.93
N ARG A 125 5.59 0.35 12.62
CA ARG A 125 6.73 0.27 13.55
C ARG A 125 6.63 1.26 14.71
N TRP A 126 6.10 2.45 14.47
CA TRP A 126 6.11 3.57 15.42
C TRP A 126 4.72 3.94 15.92
N VAL A 127 3.70 3.52 15.19
CA VAL A 127 2.29 3.83 15.45
C VAL A 127 1.54 2.53 15.82
N PRO A 128 0.52 2.58 16.69
CA PRO A 128 -0.37 1.45 16.92
C PRO A 128 -0.88 0.87 15.60
N ARG A 129 -0.97 -0.47 15.50
CA ARG A 129 -1.37 -1.17 14.25
C ARG A 129 -2.75 -0.74 13.72
N THR A 130 -3.63 -0.25 14.60
CA THR A 130 -4.94 0.35 14.25
C THR A 130 -4.84 1.66 13.48
N LEU A 131 -3.74 2.39 13.65
CA LEU A 131 -3.50 3.71 13.06
C LEU A 131 -2.37 3.65 12.00
N ALA A 132 -1.85 2.46 11.70
CA ALA A 132 -0.74 2.29 10.77
C ALA A 132 -1.08 2.73 9.33
N SER A 133 -2.35 2.73 8.94
CA SER A 133 -2.81 3.28 7.66
C SER A 133 -2.92 4.81 7.64
N LEU A 134 -2.86 5.50 8.79
CA LEU A 134 -3.03 6.96 8.82
C LEU A 134 -2.01 7.71 7.94
N PRO A 135 -0.72 7.33 7.90
CA PRO A 135 0.22 7.98 6.99
C PRO A 135 -0.14 7.75 5.52
N ALA A 136 -0.65 6.57 5.16
CA ALA A 136 -1.13 6.30 3.80
C ALA A 136 -2.39 7.12 3.46
N ILE A 137 -3.33 7.25 4.41
CA ILE A 137 -4.53 8.08 4.28
C ILE A 137 -4.17 9.57 4.16
N GLY A 138 -3.31 10.07 5.05
CA GLY A 138 -2.84 11.46 5.03
C GLY A 138 -2.07 11.76 3.75
N PHE A 139 -1.19 10.85 3.33
CA PHE A 139 -0.47 10.97 2.06
C PHE A 139 -1.43 11.02 0.87
N PHE A 140 -2.44 10.15 0.83
CA PHE A 140 -3.48 10.19 -0.19
C PHE A 140 -4.23 11.53 -0.22
N PHE A 141 -4.65 12.06 0.93
CA PHE A 141 -5.36 13.35 0.99
C PHE A 141 -4.46 14.53 0.64
N VAL A 142 -3.19 14.52 1.03
CA VAL A 142 -2.22 15.53 0.60
C VAL A 142 -2.06 15.49 -0.90
N CYS A 143 -1.89 14.31 -1.51
CA CYS A 143 -1.81 14.18 -2.96
C CYS A 143 -3.10 14.62 -3.69
N LEU A 144 -4.27 14.45 -3.06
CA LEU A 144 -5.57 14.85 -3.60
C LEU A 144 -5.79 16.36 -3.51
N LEU A 145 -5.53 16.97 -2.35
CA LEU A 145 -5.71 18.41 -2.11
C LEU A 145 -4.64 19.26 -2.77
N ALA A 146 -3.44 18.71 -2.92
CA ALA A 146 -2.26 19.34 -3.48
C ALA A 146 -2.01 18.87 -4.94
N GLY A 147 -3.00 18.24 -5.59
CA GLY A 147 -2.98 17.93 -7.02
C GLY A 147 -3.07 19.18 -7.89
N ARG A 148 -2.59 19.14 -9.15
CA ARG A 148 -2.53 20.31 -10.06
C ARG A 148 -3.92 20.80 -10.47
N GLN A 149 -3.99 22.04 -10.96
CA GLN A 149 -5.01 22.50 -11.90
C GLN A 149 -4.37 22.69 -13.30
N THR A 150 -5.16 22.50 -14.35
CA THR A 150 -4.74 22.42 -15.77
C THR A 150 -4.05 23.67 -16.32
N GLU A 151 -4.14 24.81 -15.64
CA GLU A 151 -3.68 26.11 -16.16
C GLU A 151 -2.70 26.86 -15.23
N GLY A 152 -2.21 26.21 -14.16
CA GLY A 152 -1.31 26.83 -13.18
C GLY A 152 0.10 26.27 -13.23
N ALA A 153 1.10 27.17 -13.14
CA ALA A 153 2.51 26.84 -13.02
C ALA A 153 2.77 25.80 -11.91
N ASP A 154 3.74 24.92 -12.16
CA ASP A 154 4.21 23.88 -11.25
C ASP A 154 4.51 24.49 -9.88
N ALA A 155 3.75 24.11 -8.85
CA ALA A 155 4.12 24.46 -7.49
C ALA A 155 5.50 23.86 -7.18
N TRP A 156 6.40 24.61 -6.55
CA TRP A 156 7.80 24.20 -6.31
C TRP A 156 7.96 22.90 -5.48
N TRP A 157 6.90 22.49 -4.76
CA TRP A 157 6.82 21.24 -4.01
C TRP A 157 6.12 20.10 -4.78
N ASN A 158 5.62 20.38 -5.99
CA ASN A 158 5.04 19.42 -6.91
C ASN A 158 6.14 18.95 -7.87
N TRP A 159 7.07 18.18 -7.34
CA TRP A 159 8.23 17.67 -8.07
C TRP A 159 7.77 16.65 -9.11
N VAL A 160 7.49 16.93 -10.38
CA VAL A 160 7.18 15.86 -11.35
C VAL A 160 8.38 14.92 -11.52
N VAL A 161 8.56 13.94 -10.62
CA VAL A 161 9.83 13.20 -10.51
C VAL A 161 9.96 12.18 -11.63
N ALA A 162 8.86 11.63 -12.18
CA ALA A 162 8.90 10.77 -13.36
C ALA A 162 7.50 10.37 -13.83
N ASP A 163 7.43 9.92 -15.09
CA ASP A 163 6.31 9.15 -15.61
C ASP A 163 5.91 7.99 -14.67
N PRO A 164 4.61 7.61 -14.61
CA PRO A 164 4.14 6.50 -13.79
C PRO A 164 4.85 5.16 -14.05
N SER A 165 5.31 4.95 -15.29
CA SER A 165 6.09 3.79 -15.73
C SER A 165 7.61 4.06 -15.77
N GLY A 166 8.05 5.25 -15.35
CA GLY A 166 9.43 5.67 -15.37
C GLY A 166 10.29 4.97 -14.31
N THR A 167 11.59 4.86 -14.56
CA THR A 167 12.54 4.17 -13.67
C THR A 167 12.58 4.77 -12.27
N VAL A 168 12.42 6.09 -12.13
CA VAL A 168 12.47 6.75 -10.82
C VAL A 168 11.21 6.45 -9.99
N SER A 169 10.04 6.39 -10.63
CA SER A 169 8.78 6.09 -9.94
C SER A 169 8.68 4.61 -9.53
N LEU A 170 9.20 3.70 -10.37
CA LEU A 170 9.42 2.31 -10.01
C LEU A 170 10.46 2.15 -8.89
N GLY A 171 11.54 2.95 -8.92
CA GLY A 171 12.53 3.00 -7.85
C GLY A 171 11.92 3.43 -6.52
N TRP A 172 11.01 4.41 -6.53
CA TRP A 172 10.30 4.86 -5.33
C TRP A 172 9.35 3.79 -4.78
N ALA A 173 8.55 3.16 -5.65
CA ALA A 173 7.68 2.05 -5.28
C ALA A 173 8.45 0.84 -4.74
N GLY A 174 9.57 0.51 -5.36
CA GLY A 174 10.45 -0.57 -4.92
C GLY A 174 11.08 -0.26 -3.56
N THR A 175 11.64 0.94 -3.38
CA THR A 175 12.28 1.35 -2.13
C THR A 175 11.29 1.44 -0.97
N SER A 176 10.09 2.02 -1.16
CA SER A 176 9.06 2.06 -0.12
C SER A 176 8.64 0.67 0.32
N MET A 177 8.49 -0.25 -0.63
CA MET A 177 8.10 -1.62 -0.35
C MET A 177 9.20 -2.40 0.37
N VAL A 178 10.45 -2.28 -0.09
CA VAL A 178 11.60 -2.92 0.56
C VAL A 178 11.76 -2.41 1.99
N LEU A 179 11.65 -1.10 2.21
CA LEU A 179 11.72 -0.51 3.55
C LEU A 179 10.58 -1.00 4.45
N GLY A 180 9.35 -1.11 3.92
CA GLY A 180 8.21 -1.66 4.64
C GLY A 180 8.41 -3.12 5.05
N VAL A 181 8.85 -3.97 4.12
CA VAL A 181 9.14 -5.39 4.38
C VAL A 181 10.25 -5.55 5.42
N LEU A 182 11.34 -4.78 5.30
CA LEU A 182 12.43 -4.80 6.28
C LEU A 182 11.95 -4.33 7.66
N ALA A 183 11.12 -3.30 7.71
CA ALA A 183 10.56 -2.80 8.98
C ALA A 183 9.74 -3.86 9.73
N MET A 184 9.05 -4.73 9.00
CA MET A 184 8.27 -5.84 9.56
C MET A 184 9.12 -7.02 10.02
N GLY A 185 10.30 -7.21 9.42
CA GLY A 185 11.25 -8.26 9.78
C GLY A 185 12.10 -7.94 11.02
N LEU A 186 12.16 -6.67 11.42
CA LEU A 186 12.93 -6.23 12.59
C LEU A 186 12.20 -6.57 13.90
N PRO A 187 12.91 -7.05 14.95
CA PRO A 187 12.32 -7.22 16.28
C PRO A 187 11.77 -5.89 16.78
N ARG A 188 10.50 -5.85 17.18
CA ARG A 188 9.98 -4.71 17.93
C ARG A 188 10.69 -4.69 19.29
N ARG A 189 11.43 -3.61 19.56
CA ARG A 189 11.91 -3.33 20.93
C ARG A 189 10.68 -3.20 21.81
N GLY A 190 10.37 -4.26 22.56
CA GLY A 190 9.44 -4.17 23.66
C GLY A 190 10.01 -3.20 24.69
N THR A 191 9.16 -2.27 25.12
CA THR A 191 9.25 -1.68 26.46
C THR A 191 9.53 -2.81 27.45
N ALA A 192 10.57 -2.63 28.26
CA ALA A 192 10.92 -3.55 29.33
C ALA A 192 9.68 -3.90 30.18
N PRO A 193 9.58 -5.12 30.72
CA PRO A 193 8.56 -5.41 31.71
C PRO A 193 8.71 -4.41 32.85
N GLN A 194 7.63 -3.68 33.17
CA GLN A 194 7.52 -3.01 34.45
C GLN A 194 7.52 -4.12 35.50
N ALA A 195 8.63 -4.21 36.22
CA ALA A 195 8.78 -5.01 37.43
C ALA A 195 8.04 -4.34 38.59
#